data_AF-A0AB73N6K9-F1
#
_entry.id   AF-A0AB73N6K9-F1
#
_cell.length_a   1.000
_cell.length_b   1.000
_cell.length_c   1.000
_cell.angle_alpha   90.00
_cell.angle_beta   90.00
_cell.angle_gamma   90.00
#
_symmetry.space_group_name_H-M   'P 1'
#
loop_
_entity.id
_entity.type
_entity.pdbx_description
1 polymer ?
#
loop_
_entity_poly.entity_id
_entity_poly.type
_entity_poly.pdbx_seq_one_letter_code
_entity_poly.pdbx_strand_id
1 'polypeptide(L)'
;MSENLTRNKTDSIVKYTKKFISENFRSYVEFLYRLGFDIRKQFEGSEAKKVTYISKEGYKTFALSNRRNQLFGFISNHFLSRLNVNEDWNGKRVSKEEVSDFRKIGNLALSEHPNSDIIYIDLDTHDSSFSEIQFKEYVEWIHRLFSEVKENLGCIPVFCEVSRLNRGAHVYYRVEDTWDKEKIFLLIERVLKASDKRVKLELRKEQGKAYRVPFVWDYLPYSFERKEVIRNIPFALKETLKTLDSKLYKINYDVVTGILYQNNAELLSENFISKIEGSSSIWTKGGFSKRGDSDTFQITEGNRVGGEKTIFKVLNYCISKGMDYEQTKEFCLSCNSGSKDLTAIAENPNGKEEKELKTLFEYCKINFKSEYAPMGQSKKEANSFHSNLQYLTPIDLQWIECELKKTSGYIRDKTYENFALVLKEVVGKHNYDVYVNKRKIGDSVRLKKELKEKLCEAAQFPDEFFYRLKAHYKIKFSVKEFKNRILNRSVLFTPIDNGIKGGFLNLPSIRSCKQYRLTYENLWREYFGDQFEKKIS
;
A
#
# COMPACT_ATOMS: atom_id res chain seq x y z
N MET A 1 -18.78 5.28 -42.13
CA MET A 1 -17.93 4.26 -42.78
C MET A 1 -17.92 3.04 -41.90
N SER A 2 -18.36 1.93 -42.46
CA SER A 2 -18.98 0.77 -41.81
C SER A 2 -18.07 -0.09 -40.93
N GLU A 3 -18.68 -0.68 -39.90
CA GLU A 3 -18.19 -1.71 -38.95
C GLU A 3 -17.74 -3.04 -39.58
N ASN A 4 -17.33 -3.04 -40.86
CA ASN A 4 -16.87 -4.20 -41.63
C ASN A 4 -15.34 -4.37 -41.69
N LEU A 5 -14.59 -3.78 -40.75
CA LEU A 5 -13.18 -4.17 -40.49
C LEU A 5 -13.09 -5.39 -39.54
N THR A 6 -14.18 -6.14 -39.44
CA THR A 6 -14.33 -7.36 -38.66
C THR A 6 -13.54 -8.51 -39.31
N ARG A 7 -12.55 -9.00 -38.56
CA ARG A 7 -12.04 -10.38 -38.59
C ARG A 7 -11.47 -10.89 -39.92
N ASN A 8 -10.40 -10.28 -40.42
CA ASN A 8 -9.45 -11.05 -41.21
C ASN A 8 -8.61 -11.95 -40.29
N LYS A 9 -9.06 -13.20 -40.16
CA LYS A 9 -8.24 -14.36 -39.76
C LYS A 9 -7.18 -14.58 -40.83
N THR A 10 -6.08 -13.84 -40.78
CA THR A 10 -4.87 -14.23 -41.51
C THR A 10 -3.65 -13.92 -40.64
N ASP A 11 -2.72 -14.87 -40.57
CA ASP A 11 -1.40 -14.68 -39.95
C ASP A 11 -0.52 -13.66 -40.69
N SER A 12 -1.03 -13.10 -41.78
CA SER A 12 -0.41 -12.03 -42.57
C SER A 12 -0.41 -10.72 -41.79
N ILE A 13 0.78 -10.15 -41.62
CA ILE A 13 0.94 -8.74 -41.25
C ILE A 13 0.14 -7.92 -42.27
N VAL A 14 -0.75 -7.03 -41.81
CA VAL A 14 -1.40 -6.06 -42.69
C VAL A 14 -0.30 -5.25 -43.39
N LYS A 15 -0.22 -5.32 -44.72
CA LYS A 15 0.73 -4.53 -45.51
C LYS A 15 0.39 -3.05 -45.33
N TYR A 16 1.35 -2.25 -44.84
CA TYR A 16 1.18 -0.81 -44.64
C TYR A 16 1.60 -0.02 -45.86
N THR A 17 0.74 0.84 -46.37
CA THR A 17 1.05 1.75 -47.49
C THR A 17 1.72 3.03 -47.00
N LYS A 18 2.43 3.75 -47.89
CA LYS A 18 2.95 5.09 -47.56
C LYS A 18 1.84 6.05 -47.10
N LYS A 19 0.64 5.93 -47.68
CA LYS A 19 -0.56 6.68 -47.29
C LYS A 19 -0.97 6.39 -45.85
N PHE A 20 -1.06 5.10 -45.48
CA PHE A 20 -1.34 4.68 -44.10
C PHE A 20 -0.33 5.27 -43.10
N ILE A 21 0.96 5.21 -43.43
CA ILE A 21 2.02 5.72 -42.55
C ILE A 21 1.88 7.24 -42.39
N SER A 22 1.62 7.95 -43.48
CA SER A 22 1.37 9.40 -43.45
C SER A 22 0.18 9.78 -42.59
N GLU A 23 -0.93 9.05 -42.68
CA GLU A 23 -2.16 9.31 -41.91
C GLU A 23 -1.99 9.05 -40.41
N ASN A 24 -1.13 8.09 -40.03
CA ASN A 24 -0.93 7.68 -38.63
C ASN A 24 0.36 8.26 -38.01
N PHE A 25 1.19 8.96 -38.78
CA PHE A 25 2.51 9.44 -38.34
C PHE A 25 2.44 10.27 -37.05
N ARG A 26 1.52 11.24 -37.00
CA ARG A 26 1.35 12.11 -35.82
C ARG A 26 0.96 11.31 -34.57
N SER A 27 0.01 10.40 -34.71
CA SER A 27 -0.45 9.55 -33.59
C SER A 27 0.64 8.59 -33.12
N TYR A 28 1.47 8.08 -34.03
CA TYR A 28 2.60 7.23 -33.67
C TYR A 28 3.69 8.01 -32.92
N VAL A 29 4.03 9.22 -33.38
CA VAL A 29 4.97 10.11 -32.67
C VAL A 29 4.47 10.44 -31.27
N GLU A 30 3.19 10.78 -31.13
CA GLU A 30 2.56 11.03 -29.84
C GLU A 30 2.61 9.79 -28.92
N PHE A 31 2.33 8.62 -29.48
CA PHE A 31 2.44 7.35 -28.76
C PHE A 31 3.85 7.08 -28.25
N LEU A 32 4.88 7.24 -29.10
CA LEU A 32 6.28 7.05 -28.67
C LEU A 32 6.64 8.04 -27.57
N TYR A 33 6.23 9.30 -27.74
CA TYR A 33 6.46 10.31 -26.73
C TYR A 33 5.85 9.92 -25.38
N ARG A 34 4.58 9.55 -25.37
CA ARG A 34 3.84 9.19 -24.15
C ARG A 34 4.23 7.84 -23.56
N LEU A 35 4.83 6.94 -24.34
CA LEU A 35 5.50 5.74 -23.84
C LEU A 35 6.89 6.01 -23.26
N GLY A 36 7.29 7.29 -23.14
CA GLY A 36 8.50 7.67 -22.44
C GLY A 36 9.75 7.66 -23.31
N PHE A 37 9.63 7.58 -24.64
CA PHE A 37 10.77 7.73 -25.54
C PHE A 37 11.14 9.22 -25.69
N ASP A 38 12.44 9.52 -25.74
CA ASP A 38 12.93 10.89 -25.94
C ASP A 38 12.80 11.33 -27.41
N ILE A 39 11.58 11.73 -27.78
CA ILE A 39 11.24 12.21 -29.13
C ILE A 39 10.93 13.72 -29.18
N ARG A 40 10.67 14.38 -28.03
CA ARG A 40 10.34 15.83 -27.95
C ARG A 40 11.43 16.73 -28.52
N LYS A 41 12.70 16.46 -28.18
CA LYS A 41 13.84 17.26 -28.65
C LYS A 41 14.17 17.07 -30.14
N GLN A 42 13.49 16.16 -30.83
CA GLN A 42 13.61 16.01 -32.29
C GLN A 42 12.74 17.03 -33.05
N PHE A 43 11.84 17.75 -32.38
CA PHE A 43 10.94 18.74 -32.98
C PHE A 43 11.13 20.18 -32.47
N GLU A 44 11.87 20.39 -31.37
CA GLU A 44 12.14 21.71 -30.79
C GLU A 44 13.63 22.07 -30.86
N GLY A 45 13.92 23.32 -31.23
CA GLY A 45 15.19 23.81 -31.78
C GLY A 45 16.34 24.02 -30.78
N SER A 46 16.67 23.03 -29.96
CA SER A 46 17.89 23.09 -29.13
C SER A 46 18.73 21.82 -29.26
N GLU A 47 19.95 22.01 -29.78
CA GLU A 47 21.13 21.13 -29.78
C GLU A 47 21.05 19.78 -30.53
N ALA A 48 22.20 19.35 -31.04
CA ALA A 48 22.38 18.21 -31.94
C ALA A 48 22.23 16.86 -31.22
N LYS A 49 20.97 16.45 -30.93
CA LYS A 49 20.71 15.08 -30.47
C LYS A 49 20.85 14.07 -31.60
N LYS A 50 21.56 12.98 -31.30
CA LYS A 50 21.88 11.93 -32.26
C LYS A 50 20.78 10.86 -32.25
N VAL A 51 20.33 10.43 -33.41
CA VAL A 51 19.45 9.26 -33.56
C VAL A 51 20.32 8.04 -33.79
N THR A 52 19.94 6.93 -33.15
CA THR A 52 20.61 5.65 -33.32
C THR A 52 19.75 4.75 -34.22
N TYR A 53 20.37 4.24 -35.27
CA TYR A 53 19.79 3.16 -36.07
C TYR A 53 20.76 1.99 -36.07
N ILE A 54 20.24 0.78 -36.29
CA ILE A 54 21.11 -0.39 -36.40
C ILE A 54 21.58 -0.49 -37.86
N SER A 55 22.89 -0.65 -38.06
CA SER A 55 23.53 -0.86 -39.36
C SER A 55 24.22 -2.23 -39.41
N LYS A 56 24.76 -2.62 -40.58
CA LYS A 56 25.57 -3.86 -40.73
C LYS A 56 26.81 -3.89 -39.82
N GLU A 57 27.33 -2.73 -39.45
CA GLU A 57 28.52 -2.57 -38.58
C GLU A 57 28.16 -2.37 -37.09
N GLY A 58 26.87 -2.48 -36.74
CA GLY A 58 26.36 -2.19 -35.38
C GLY A 58 25.53 -0.91 -35.30
N TYR A 59 25.30 -0.41 -34.07
CA TYR A 59 24.54 0.82 -33.83
C TYR A 59 25.29 2.04 -34.37
N LYS A 60 24.70 2.76 -35.32
CA LYS A 60 25.23 4.02 -35.87
C LYS A 60 24.40 5.19 -35.37
N THR A 61 25.08 6.21 -34.89
CA THR A 61 24.49 7.35 -34.18
C THR A 61 24.85 8.64 -34.90
N PHE A 62 23.88 9.39 -35.41
CA PHE A 62 24.12 10.57 -36.25
C PHE A 62 23.15 11.71 -35.92
N ALA A 63 23.55 12.96 -36.18
CA ALA A 63 22.72 14.13 -35.96
C ALA A 63 21.74 14.35 -37.13
N LEU A 64 20.48 14.65 -36.82
CA LEU A 64 19.46 14.93 -37.83
C LEU A 64 19.58 16.37 -38.37
N SER A 65 19.78 16.52 -39.69
CA SER A 65 19.86 17.82 -40.40
C SER A 65 18.51 18.30 -40.97
N ASN A 66 17.61 17.37 -41.33
CA ASN A 66 16.21 17.65 -41.71
C ASN A 66 15.27 16.77 -40.86
N ARG A 67 15.06 17.21 -39.62
CA ARG A 67 14.53 16.37 -38.53
C ARG A 67 13.20 15.70 -38.85
N ARG A 68 12.21 16.45 -39.35
CA ARG A 68 10.86 15.94 -39.64
C ARG A 68 10.85 14.94 -40.79
N ASN A 69 11.52 15.24 -41.91
CA ASN A 69 11.53 14.36 -43.08
C ASN A 69 12.38 13.11 -42.85
N GLN A 70 13.52 13.25 -42.15
CA GLN A 70 14.37 12.10 -41.81
C GLN A 70 13.67 11.17 -40.82
N LEU A 71 13.06 11.70 -39.75
CA LEU A 71 12.28 10.89 -38.80
C LEU A 71 11.06 10.22 -39.47
N PHE A 72 10.35 10.94 -40.35
CA PHE A 72 9.32 10.34 -41.19
C PHE A 72 9.87 9.20 -42.05
N GLY A 73 11.05 9.36 -42.63
CA GLY A 73 11.77 8.31 -43.35
C GLY A 73 12.07 7.09 -42.48
N PHE A 74 12.60 7.27 -41.27
CA PHE A 74 12.89 6.15 -40.35
C PHE A 74 11.64 5.44 -39.85
N ILE A 75 10.60 6.19 -39.46
CA ILE A 75 9.31 5.61 -39.05
C ILE A 75 8.67 4.89 -40.23
N SER A 76 8.76 5.47 -41.44
CA SER A 76 8.29 4.82 -42.66
C SER A 76 9.04 3.52 -42.88
N ASN A 77 10.37 3.52 -42.81
CA ASN A 77 11.19 2.32 -42.96
C ASN A 77 10.90 1.27 -41.87
N HIS A 78 10.63 1.69 -40.62
CA HIS A 78 10.22 0.80 -39.53
C HIS A 78 8.94 0.03 -39.89
N PHE A 79 7.91 0.71 -40.41
CA PHE A 79 6.68 0.05 -40.85
C PHE A 79 6.83 -0.71 -42.18
N LEU A 80 7.61 -0.17 -43.13
CA LEU A 80 7.86 -0.80 -44.43
C LEU A 80 8.76 -2.05 -44.31
N SER A 81 9.62 -2.15 -43.29
CA SER A 81 10.40 -3.37 -43.02
C SER A 81 9.50 -4.58 -42.75
N ARG A 82 8.26 -4.33 -42.30
CA ARG A 82 7.23 -5.35 -42.14
C ARG A 82 6.67 -5.89 -43.47
N LEU A 83 6.89 -5.20 -44.61
CA LEU A 83 6.40 -5.59 -45.93
C LEU A 83 7.20 -6.72 -46.57
N ASN A 84 8.46 -6.89 -46.17
CA ASN A 84 9.40 -7.84 -46.77
C ASN A 84 9.48 -9.18 -46.01
N VAL A 85 8.46 -9.53 -45.22
CA VAL A 85 8.34 -10.90 -44.69
C VAL A 85 7.94 -11.79 -45.86
N ASN A 86 8.91 -12.52 -46.41
CA ASN A 86 8.70 -13.36 -47.58
C ASN A 86 7.74 -14.51 -47.22
N GLU A 87 6.66 -14.67 -48.01
CA GLU A 87 5.68 -15.76 -47.85
C GLU A 87 6.35 -17.14 -48.06
N ASP A 88 7.47 -17.20 -48.78
CA ASP A 88 8.30 -18.40 -48.99
C ASP A 88 8.96 -18.92 -47.69
N TRP A 89 8.90 -18.16 -46.59
CA TRP A 89 9.44 -18.55 -45.29
C TRP A 89 8.45 -19.32 -44.42
N ASN A 90 7.19 -19.46 -44.84
CA ASN A 90 6.25 -20.38 -44.21
C ASN A 90 6.68 -21.83 -44.45
N GLY A 91 7.09 -22.52 -43.40
CA GLY A 91 7.44 -23.95 -43.45
C GLY A 91 8.88 -24.28 -43.88
N LYS A 92 9.75 -23.29 -44.12
CA LYS A 92 11.18 -23.50 -44.39
C LYS A 92 12.06 -22.94 -43.28
N ARG A 93 13.09 -23.69 -42.89
CA ARG A 93 14.10 -23.29 -41.89
C ARG A 93 15.07 -22.29 -42.55
N VAL A 94 14.79 -21.00 -42.42
CA VAL A 94 15.70 -19.94 -42.87
C VAL A 94 16.87 -19.83 -41.88
N SER A 95 18.10 -19.57 -42.36
CA SER A 95 19.27 -19.46 -41.49
C SER A 95 19.09 -18.33 -40.45
N LYS A 96 19.57 -18.54 -39.22
CA LYS A 96 19.45 -17.56 -38.13
C LYS A 96 20.13 -16.22 -38.48
N GLU A 97 21.16 -16.24 -39.33
CA GLU A 97 21.97 -15.08 -39.69
C GLU A 97 21.31 -14.21 -40.77
N GLU A 98 20.85 -14.79 -41.89
CA GLU A 98 20.13 -14.04 -42.95
C GLU A 98 18.88 -13.35 -42.40
N VAL A 99 18.21 -14.04 -41.49
CA VAL A 99 17.05 -13.56 -40.78
C VAL A 99 17.42 -12.49 -39.74
N SER A 100 18.54 -12.63 -39.02
CA SER A 100 19.02 -11.65 -38.02
C SER A 100 19.48 -10.32 -38.65
N ASP A 101 20.09 -10.37 -39.82
CA ASP A 101 20.61 -9.16 -40.48
C ASP A 101 19.49 -8.31 -41.09
N PHE A 102 18.55 -8.94 -41.78
CA PHE A 102 17.35 -8.26 -42.32
C PHE A 102 16.46 -7.66 -41.21
N ARG A 103 16.50 -8.26 -40.00
CA ARG A 103 15.69 -7.90 -38.82
C ARG A 103 16.07 -6.59 -38.16
N LYS A 104 17.34 -6.19 -38.23
CA LYS A 104 17.89 -5.13 -37.39
C LYS A 104 18.22 -3.89 -38.21
N ILE A 105 18.77 -4.06 -39.41
CA ILE A 105 19.30 -2.97 -40.22
C ILE A 105 18.19 -1.98 -40.60
N GLY A 106 18.37 -0.71 -40.21
CA GLY A 106 17.43 0.39 -40.51
C GLY A 106 16.30 0.60 -39.49
N ASN A 107 16.18 -0.25 -38.46
CA ASN A 107 15.21 -0.02 -37.38
C ASN A 107 15.63 1.17 -36.52
N LEU A 108 14.63 1.97 -36.15
CA LEU A 108 14.80 3.09 -35.25
C LEU A 108 14.94 2.59 -33.81
N ALA A 109 15.98 3.07 -33.12
CA ALA A 109 16.12 2.89 -31.69
C ALA A 109 16.23 4.26 -31.00
N LEU A 110 15.48 4.46 -29.93
CA LEU A 110 15.38 5.73 -29.20
C LEU A 110 15.73 5.52 -27.73
N SER A 111 16.33 6.54 -27.09
CA SER A 111 16.57 6.54 -25.65
C SER A 111 15.28 6.81 -24.88
N GLU A 112 15.27 6.42 -23.60
CA GLU A 112 14.23 6.84 -22.66
C GLU A 112 14.37 8.35 -22.37
N HIS A 113 13.24 9.02 -22.18
CA HIS A 113 13.19 10.40 -21.77
C HIS A 113 13.52 10.52 -20.27
N PRO A 114 14.40 11.45 -19.83
CA PRO A 114 14.83 11.56 -18.43
C PRO A 114 13.68 11.69 -17.42
N ASN A 115 12.61 12.38 -17.81
CA ASN A 115 11.39 12.56 -16.99
C ASN A 115 10.26 11.57 -17.35
N SER A 116 10.58 10.40 -17.92
CA SER A 116 9.60 9.39 -18.28
C SER A 116 8.95 8.79 -17.05
N ASP A 117 7.62 8.81 -16.98
CA ASP A 117 6.83 8.09 -15.97
C ASP A 117 6.52 6.63 -16.39
N ILE A 118 7.24 6.10 -17.40
CA ILE A 118 7.03 4.76 -17.94
C ILE A 118 8.16 3.82 -17.54
N ILE A 119 7.84 2.70 -16.92
CA ILE A 119 8.74 1.56 -16.72
C ILE A 119 8.66 0.69 -17.98
N TYR A 120 9.79 0.52 -18.67
CA TYR A 120 9.93 -0.46 -19.75
C TYR A 120 10.66 -1.70 -19.25
N ILE A 121 9.95 -2.83 -19.29
CA ILE A 121 10.45 -4.15 -18.91
C ILE A 121 10.58 -5.00 -20.16
N ASP A 122 11.77 -5.55 -20.38
CA ASP A 122 11.99 -6.61 -21.35
C ASP A 122 11.89 -7.97 -20.64
N LEU A 123 10.93 -8.80 -21.06
CA LEU A 123 10.71 -10.13 -20.53
C LEU A 123 11.25 -11.12 -21.55
N ASP A 124 12.32 -11.84 -21.20
CA ASP A 124 12.96 -12.84 -22.05
C ASP A 124 12.52 -14.27 -21.68
N THR A 125 12.22 -15.07 -22.71
CA THR A 125 11.89 -16.50 -22.60
C THR A 125 12.91 -17.36 -23.35
N HIS A 126 14.18 -17.29 -22.93
CA HIS A 126 15.29 -18.02 -23.55
C HIS A 126 15.32 -19.53 -23.22
N ASP A 127 14.51 -20.00 -22.30
CA ASP A 127 14.36 -21.43 -22.00
C ASP A 127 13.79 -22.16 -23.23
N SER A 128 14.40 -23.28 -23.61
CA SER A 128 14.05 -24.04 -24.82
C SER A 128 12.61 -24.54 -24.80
N SER A 129 12.02 -24.76 -23.61
CA SER A 129 10.63 -25.20 -23.47
C SER A 129 9.62 -24.22 -24.08
N PHE A 130 9.92 -22.93 -24.15
CA PHE A 130 9.02 -21.94 -24.78
C PHE A 130 9.08 -21.96 -26.32
N SER A 131 10.15 -22.49 -26.90
CA SER A 131 10.29 -22.52 -28.37
C SER A 131 9.42 -23.60 -29.03
N GLU A 132 8.95 -24.56 -28.26
CA GLU A 132 8.17 -25.71 -28.75
C GLU A 132 6.66 -25.53 -28.56
N ILE A 133 6.22 -24.59 -27.71
CA ILE A 133 4.78 -24.37 -27.46
C ILE A 133 4.11 -23.62 -28.61
N GLN A 134 2.83 -23.92 -28.84
CA GLN A 134 2.07 -23.21 -29.86
C GLN A 134 1.91 -21.74 -29.49
N PHE A 135 1.94 -20.84 -30.47
CA PHE A 135 1.87 -19.39 -30.22
C PHE A 135 0.63 -18.98 -29.40
N LYS A 136 -0.51 -19.65 -29.63
CA LYS A 136 -1.73 -19.39 -28.84
C LYS A 136 -1.53 -19.71 -27.35
N GLU A 137 -0.94 -20.86 -27.07
CA GLU A 137 -0.62 -21.30 -25.70
C GLU A 137 0.42 -20.37 -25.05
N TYR A 138 1.39 -19.88 -25.83
CA TYR A 138 2.35 -18.88 -25.38
C TYR A 138 1.69 -17.56 -24.97
N VAL A 139 0.73 -17.07 -25.75
CA VAL A 139 -0.04 -15.86 -25.42
C VAL A 139 -0.91 -16.07 -24.17
N GLU A 140 -1.55 -17.23 -24.01
CA GLU A 140 -2.30 -17.58 -22.80
C GLU A 140 -1.39 -17.66 -21.56
N TRP A 141 -0.17 -18.17 -21.71
CA TRP A 141 0.84 -18.16 -20.66
C TRP A 141 1.28 -16.75 -20.27
N ILE A 142 1.57 -15.86 -21.25
CA ILE A 142 1.85 -14.44 -20.99
C ILE A 142 0.69 -13.78 -20.24
N HIS A 143 -0.56 -14.07 -20.61
CA HIS A 143 -1.73 -13.54 -19.93
C HIS A 143 -1.77 -13.96 -18.45
N ARG A 144 -1.49 -15.24 -18.16
CA ARG A 144 -1.42 -15.76 -16.78
C ARG A 144 -0.36 -15.02 -15.97
N LEU A 145 0.84 -14.85 -16.52
CA LEU A 145 1.90 -14.08 -15.85
C LEU A 145 1.48 -12.65 -15.51
N PHE A 146 0.86 -11.94 -16.45
CA PHE A 146 0.40 -10.57 -16.17
C PHE A 146 -0.81 -10.53 -15.23
N SER A 147 -1.60 -11.61 -15.17
CA SER A 147 -2.69 -11.75 -14.20
C SER A 147 -2.16 -11.88 -12.77
N GLU A 148 -1.05 -12.59 -12.56
CA GLU A 148 -0.38 -12.64 -11.26
C GLU A 148 0.06 -11.25 -10.78
N VAL A 149 0.59 -10.42 -11.68
CA VAL A 149 0.95 -9.03 -11.38
C VAL A 149 -0.28 -8.22 -10.97
N LYS A 150 -1.39 -8.36 -11.69
CA LYS A 150 -2.66 -7.70 -11.34
C LYS A 150 -3.20 -8.17 -9.99
N GLU A 151 -3.17 -9.47 -9.73
CA GLU A 151 -3.72 -10.04 -8.49
C GLU A 151 -2.88 -9.68 -7.27
N ASN A 152 -1.55 -9.68 -7.40
CA ASN A 152 -0.65 -9.41 -6.27
C ASN A 152 -0.33 -7.92 -6.08
N LEU A 153 -0.38 -7.09 -7.13
CA LEU A 153 -0.01 -5.67 -7.05
C LEU A 153 -1.13 -4.71 -7.44
N GLY A 154 -2.23 -5.20 -8.02
CA GLY A 154 -3.32 -4.34 -8.51
C GLY A 154 -2.99 -3.54 -9.77
N CYS A 155 -1.85 -3.82 -10.43
CA CYS A 155 -1.40 -3.06 -11.60
C CYS A 155 -1.53 -3.85 -12.90
N ILE A 156 -1.70 -3.12 -13.99
CA ILE A 156 -1.82 -3.66 -15.36
C ILE A 156 -0.96 -2.81 -16.32
N PRO A 157 -0.41 -3.40 -17.38
CA PRO A 157 0.44 -2.66 -18.31
C PRO A 157 -0.39 -1.64 -19.10
N VAL A 158 0.20 -0.47 -19.37
CA VAL A 158 -0.38 0.53 -20.28
C VAL A 158 -0.25 0.10 -21.74
N PHE A 159 0.78 -0.70 -22.03
CA PHE A 159 1.03 -1.27 -23.34
C PHE A 159 1.91 -2.51 -23.19
N CYS A 160 1.71 -3.51 -24.04
CA CYS A 160 2.67 -4.58 -24.21
C CYS A 160 2.58 -5.18 -25.62
N GLU A 161 3.68 -5.80 -26.02
CA GLU A 161 3.77 -6.52 -27.27
C GLU A 161 4.49 -7.85 -27.04
N VAL A 162 3.99 -8.91 -27.68
CA VAL A 162 4.43 -10.29 -27.48
C VAL A 162 5.20 -10.75 -28.71
N SER A 163 6.31 -11.44 -28.48
CA SER A 163 7.15 -11.98 -29.56
C SER A 163 6.40 -13.07 -30.32
N ARG A 164 6.35 -12.95 -31.65
CA ARG A 164 5.83 -13.97 -32.58
C ARG A 164 6.64 -15.26 -32.59
N LEU A 165 7.85 -15.19 -32.04
CA LEU A 165 8.83 -16.27 -32.03
C LEU A 165 8.95 -16.91 -30.64
N ASN A 166 8.01 -16.61 -29.73
CA ASN A 166 8.03 -17.06 -28.34
C ASN A 166 9.32 -16.70 -27.59
N ARG A 167 9.89 -15.53 -27.88
CA ARG A 167 11.17 -15.08 -27.28
C ARG A 167 11.01 -14.14 -26.11
N GLY A 168 9.80 -13.65 -25.87
CA GLY A 168 9.57 -12.70 -24.80
C GLY A 168 8.38 -11.79 -25.04
N ALA A 169 8.30 -10.77 -24.19
CA ALA A 169 7.37 -9.67 -24.33
C ALA A 169 8.03 -8.36 -23.89
N HIS A 170 7.66 -7.27 -24.55
CA HIS A 170 7.95 -5.93 -24.05
C HIS A 170 6.75 -5.41 -23.29
N VAL A 171 6.97 -4.97 -22.06
CA VAL A 171 5.89 -4.58 -21.14
C VAL A 171 6.14 -3.18 -20.62
N TYR A 172 5.13 -2.33 -20.70
CA TYR A 172 5.20 -0.94 -20.32
C TYR A 172 4.19 -0.68 -19.20
N TYR A 173 4.67 -0.21 -18.06
CA TYR A 173 3.86 0.23 -16.93
C TYR A 173 4.04 1.72 -16.70
N ARG A 174 3.03 2.38 -16.15
CA ARG A 174 3.11 3.81 -15.82
C ARG A 174 3.14 4.01 -14.31
N VAL A 175 4.02 4.87 -13.82
CA VAL A 175 4.14 5.20 -12.40
C VAL A 175 3.54 6.57 -12.09
N GLU A 176 3.12 6.75 -10.85
CA GLU A 176 2.71 8.06 -10.35
C GLU A 176 3.92 8.94 -10.03
N ASP A 177 4.93 8.39 -9.35
CA ASP A 177 6.19 9.05 -9.01
C ASP A 177 7.38 8.39 -9.75
N THR A 178 8.11 9.19 -10.52
CA THR A 178 9.30 8.76 -11.28
C THR A 178 10.42 8.24 -10.39
N TRP A 179 10.52 8.68 -9.13
CA TRP A 179 11.55 8.24 -8.18
C TRP A 179 11.36 6.79 -7.73
N ASP A 180 10.15 6.23 -7.88
CA ASP A 180 9.80 4.89 -7.43
C ASP A 180 9.88 3.81 -8.52
N LYS A 181 10.26 4.16 -9.76
CA LYS A 181 10.30 3.23 -10.90
C LYS A 181 11.07 1.95 -10.61
N GLU A 182 12.26 2.08 -10.01
CA GLU A 182 13.10 0.93 -9.67
C GLU A 182 12.46 0.05 -8.61
N LYS A 183 11.87 0.67 -7.58
CA LYS A 183 11.21 -0.07 -6.51
C LYS A 183 10.00 -0.82 -7.02
N ILE A 184 9.19 -0.19 -7.87
CA ILE A 184 8.02 -0.80 -8.51
C ILE A 184 8.45 -1.94 -9.44
N PHE A 185 9.51 -1.76 -10.23
CA PHE A 185 10.08 -2.84 -11.05
C PHE A 185 10.46 -4.05 -10.20
N LEU A 186 11.15 -3.85 -9.06
CA LEU A 186 11.54 -4.96 -8.18
C LEU A 186 10.33 -5.72 -7.63
N LEU A 187 9.21 -5.04 -7.35
CA LEU A 187 7.97 -5.70 -6.92
C LEU A 187 7.37 -6.55 -8.06
N ILE A 188 7.29 -5.99 -9.28
CA ILE A 188 6.80 -6.71 -10.46
C ILE A 188 7.69 -7.92 -10.76
N GLU A 189 9.00 -7.73 -10.70
CA GLU A 189 9.99 -8.79 -10.94
C GLU A 189 9.84 -9.95 -9.96
N ARG A 190 9.66 -9.66 -8.67
CA ARG A 190 9.44 -10.69 -7.64
C ARG A 190 8.18 -11.50 -7.91
N VAL A 191 7.07 -10.84 -8.22
CA VAL A 191 5.79 -11.54 -8.52
C VAL A 191 5.93 -12.43 -9.75
N LEU A 192 6.51 -11.91 -10.84
CA LEU A 192 6.68 -12.68 -12.08
C LEU A 192 7.63 -13.87 -11.89
N LYS A 193 8.76 -13.69 -11.19
CA LYS A 193 9.71 -14.78 -10.91
C LYS A 193 9.16 -15.81 -9.93
N ALA A 194 8.27 -15.43 -9.01
CA ALA A 194 7.57 -16.35 -8.14
C ALA A 194 6.56 -17.22 -8.92
N SER A 195 5.92 -16.64 -9.95
CA SER A 195 5.00 -17.37 -10.83
C SER A 195 5.73 -18.35 -11.75
N ASP A 196 6.81 -17.92 -12.41
CA ASP A 196 7.61 -18.79 -13.29
C ASP A 196 9.09 -18.40 -13.26
N LYS A 197 9.91 -19.22 -12.60
CA LYS A 197 11.36 -18.97 -12.44
C LYS A 197 12.15 -18.97 -13.75
N ARG A 198 11.57 -19.45 -14.85
CA ARG A 198 12.23 -19.51 -16.17
C ARG A 198 12.29 -18.17 -16.87
N VAL A 199 11.48 -17.19 -16.46
CA VAL A 199 11.49 -15.85 -17.08
C VAL A 199 12.68 -15.02 -16.61
N LYS A 200 13.23 -14.24 -17.52
CA LYS A 200 14.23 -13.22 -17.21
C LYS A 200 13.64 -11.85 -17.50
N LEU A 201 13.93 -10.88 -16.63
CA LEU A 201 13.37 -9.53 -16.71
C LEU A 201 14.51 -8.53 -16.68
N GLU A 202 14.53 -7.60 -17.63
CA GLU A 202 15.48 -6.51 -17.67
C GLU A 202 14.71 -5.17 -17.59
N LEU A 203 15.03 -4.36 -16.59
CA LEU A 203 14.61 -2.97 -16.55
C LEU A 203 15.48 -2.16 -17.52
N ARG A 204 14.88 -1.71 -18.62
CA ARG A 204 15.57 -0.96 -19.66
C ARG A 204 15.74 0.51 -19.21
N LYS A 205 16.98 0.96 -18.96
CA LYS A 205 17.36 2.34 -18.55
C LYS A 205 18.43 2.97 -19.44
N GLU A 206 18.56 4.30 -19.41
CA GLU A 206 19.39 5.16 -20.27
C GLU A 206 20.92 4.88 -20.25
N GLN A 207 21.40 3.76 -19.71
CA GLN A 207 22.82 3.38 -19.64
C GLN A 207 23.42 2.99 -21.03
N GLY A 208 23.29 3.88 -22.01
CA GLY A 208 23.99 3.83 -23.30
C GLY A 208 23.35 2.98 -24.40
N LYS A 209 22.22 2.30 -24.15
CA LYS A 209 21.51 1.48 -25.16
C LYS A 209 20.20 2.13 -25.57
N ALA A 210 20.05 2.40 -26.87
CA ALA A 210 18.80 2.83 -27.46
C ALA A 210 17.82 1.65 -27.58
N TYR A 211 16.53 1.89 -27.33
CA TYR A 211 15.49 0.87 -27.39
C TYR A 211 14.81 0.86 -28.74
N ARG A 212 14.58 -0.34 -29.25
CA ARG A 212 13.79 -0.54 -30.45
C ARG A 212 12.37 -0.01 -30.21
N VAL A 213 11.88 0.83 -31.11
CA VAL A 213 10.53 1.39 -30.99
C VAL A 213 9.45 0.30 -31.19
N PRO A 214 8.26 0.39 -30.57
CA PRO A 214 7.22 -0.63 -30.67
C PRO A 214 6.68 -0.88 -32.09
N PHE A 215 5.95 -1.99 -32.25
CA PHE A 215 5.35 -2.46 -33.52
C PHE A 215 6.35 -2.90 -34.58
N VAL A 216 7.42 -3.45 -34.08
CA VAL A 216 8.36 -4.29 -34.78
C VAL A 216 7.70 -5.48 -35.48
N TRP A 217 8.24 -5.96 -36.60
CA TRP A 217 7.68 -7.10 -37.36
C TRP A 217 7.61 -8.42 -36.56
N ASP A 218 8.57 -8.69 -35.64
CA ASP A 218 8.61 -9.88 -34.76
C ASP A 218 7.80 -9.75 -33.48
N TYR A 219 7.14 -8.63 -33.24
CA TYR A 219 6.29 -8.41 -32.07
C TYR A 219 4.87 -8.02 -32.51
N LEU A 220 3.89 -8.50 -31.76
CA LEU A 220 2.50 -8.18 -31.95
C LEU A 220 1.95 -7.48 -30.72
N PRO A 221 1.26 -6.33 -30.86
CA PRO A 221 0.59 -5.69 -29.73
C PRO A 221 -0.38 -6.66 -29.06
N TYR A 222 -0.41 -6.65 -27.75
CA TYR A 222 -1.31 -7.47 -26.95
C TYR A 222 -2.13 -6.58 -26.02
N SER A 223 -3.45 -6.80 -25.99
CA SER A 223 -4.33 -6.13 -25.04
C SER A 223 -4.60 -7.05 -23.87
N PHE A 224 -4.12 -6.64 -22.71
CA PHE A 224 -4.35 -7.38 -21.47
C PHE A 224 -5.84 -7.46 -21.12
N GLU A 225 -6.60 -6.38 -21.34
CA GLU A 225 -8.03 -6.34 -21.01
C GLU A 225 -8.87 -7.19 -21.94
N ARG A 226 -8.58 -7.15 -23.26
CA ARG A 226 -9.27 -7.98 -24.25
C ARG A 226 -8.78 -9.42 -24.26
N LYS A 227 -7.64 -9.69 -23.62
CA LYS A 227 -6.97 -10.99 -23.55
C LYS A 227 -6.58 -11.53 -24.94
N GLU A 228 -6.25 -10.65 -25.87
CA GLU A 228 -5.97 -11.02 -27.25
C GLU A 228 -4.87 -10.18 -27.89
N VAL A 229 -4.26 -10.73 -28.94
CA VAL A 229 -3.31 -10.02 -29.79
C VAL A 229 -4.06 -9.07 -30.73
N ILE A 230 -3.70 -7.79 -30.69
CA ILE A 230 -4.23 -6.78 -31.61
C ILE A 230 -3.35 -6.75 -32.86
N ARG A 231 -3.90 -7.19 -33.98
CA ARG A 231 -3.19 -7.17 -35.28
C ARG A 231 -3.31 -5.85 -36.02
N ASN A 232 -4.32 -5.04 -35.69
CA ASN A 232 -4.54 -3.71 -36.27
C ASN A 232 -3.76 -2.65 -35.49
N ILE A 233 -2.62 -2.17 -36.03
CA ILE A 233 -1.76 -1.20 -35.35
C ILE A 233 -2.48 0.13 -35.02
N PRO A 234 -3.27 0.74 -35.92
CA PRO A 234 -4.00 1.97 -35.57
C PRO A 234 -4.95 1.78 -34.39
N PHE A 235 -5.60 0.62 -34.32
CA PHE A 235 -6.44 0.26 -33.20
C PHE A 235 -5.63 0.10 -31.91
N ALA A 236 -4.50 -0.64 -31.95
CA ALA A 236 -3.59 -0.75 -30.81
C ALA A 236 -3.10 0.62 -30.33
N LEU A 237 -2.71 1.50 -31.26
CA LEU A 237 -2.29 2.87 -30.99
C LEU A 237 -3.36 3.67 -30.28
N LYS A 238 -4.58 3.67 -30.82
CA LYS A 238 -5.71 4.39 -30.24
C LYS A 238 -6.07 3.86 -28.85
N GLU A 239 -6.05 2.54 -28.67
CA GLU A 239 -6.32 1.89 -27.39
C GLU A 239 -5.26 2.29 -26.35
N THR A 240 -3.97 2.18 -26.69
CA THR A 240 -2.89 2.56 -25.78
C THR A 240 -2.90 4.04 -25.41
N LEU A 241 -3.13 4.95 -26.36
CA LEU A 241 -3.22 6.38 -26.06
C LEU A 241 -4.33 6.68 -25.06
N LYS A 242 -5.49 6.03 -25.21
CA LYS A 242 -6.61 6.12 -24.25
C LYS A 242 -6.20 5.56 -22.88
N THR A 243 -5.52 4.42 -22.84
CA THR A 243 -5.01 3.82 -21.60
C THR A 243 -4.03 4.75 -20.89
N LEU A 244 -3.13 5.40 -21.63
CA LEU A 244 -2.18 6.38 -21.13
C LEU A 244 -2.85 7.66 -20.61
N ASP A 245 -4.10 7.98 -20.97
CA ASP A 245 -4.84 9.13 -20.42
C ASP A 245 -5.44 8.81 -19.04
N SER A 246 -5.62 7.53 -18.73
CA SER A 246 -6.30 7.09 -17.52
C SER A 246 -5.37 7.11 -16.30
N LYS A 247 -5.86 7.70 -15.20
CA LYS A 247 -5.19 7.64 -13.89
C LYS A 247 -5.19 6.22 -13.30
N LEU A 248 -6.09 5.34 -13.75
CA LEU A 248 -6.22 3.97 -13.23
C LEU A 248 -4.97 3.10 -13.49
N TYR A 249 -4.17 3.45 -14.50
CA TYR A 249 -2.95 2.71 -14.86
C TYR A 249 -1.69 3.32 -14.24
N LYS A 250 -1.82 4.35 -13.41
CA LYS A 250 -0.70 4.92 -12.66
C LYS A 250 -0.47 4.10 -11.40
N ILE A 251 0.73 3.55 -11.29
CA ILE A 251 1.15 2.75 -10.15
C ILE A 251 1.68 3.67 -9.06
N ASN A 252 1.06 3.62 -7.88
CA ASN A 252 1.58 4.22 -6.66
C ASN A 252 2.33 3.17 -5.84
N TYR A 253 3.59 3.43 -5.48
CA TYR A 253 4.45 2.48 -4.79
C TYR A 253 3.90 2.02 -3.43
N ASP A 254 3.33 2.93 -2.65
CA ASP A 254 2.78 2.61 -1.33
C ASP A 254 1.52 1.75 -1.43
N VAL A 255 0.66 2.04 -2.42
CA VAL A 255 -0.55 1.26 -2.70
C VAL A 255 -0.17 -0.16 -3.10
N VAL A 256 0.71 -0.35 -4.08
CA VAL A 256 1.06 -1.70 -4.56
C VAL A 256 1.81 -2.51 -3.52
N THR A 257 2.63 -1.84 -2.70
CA THR A 257 3.26 -2.45 -1.52
C THR A 257 2.21 -2.96 -0.54
N GLY A 258 1.19 -2.15 -0.24
CA GLY A 258 0.09 -2.55 0.64
C GLY A 258 -0.73 -3.72 0.09
N ILE A 259 -0.99 -3.74 -1.22
CA ILE A 259 -1.68 -4.85 -1.89
C ILE A 259 -0.83 -6.13 -1.82
N LEU A 260 0.47 -6.04 -2.11
CA LEU A 260 1.36 -7.21 -2.03
C LEU A 260 1.43 -7.77 -0.62
N TYR A 261 1.54 -6.90 0.38
CA TYR A 261 1.53 -7.31 1.78
C TYR A 261 0.22 -8.02 2.17
N GLN A 262 -0.92 -7.56 1.67
CA GLN A 262 -2.22 -8.19 1.94
C GLN A 262 -2.38 -9.54 1.22
N ASN A 263 -1.93 -9.63 -0.03
CA ASN A 263 -2.22 -10.77 -0.89
C ASN A 263 -1.14 -11.85 -0.83
N ASN A 264 0.14 -11.46 -0.67
CA ASN A 264 1.27 -12.38 -0.69
C ASN A 264 2.50 -11.81 0.05
N ALA A 265 2.39 -11.70 1.38
CA ALA A 265 3.45 -11.16 2.24
C ALA A 265 4.78 -11.92 2.14
N GLU A 266 4.77 -13.19 1.74
CA GLU A 266 5.97 -14.03 1.59
C GLU A 266 6.92 -13.52 0.49
N LEU A 267 6.43 -12.71 -0.45
CA LEU A 267 7.24 -12.04 -1.48
C LEU A 267 7.93 -10.77 -0.98
N LEU A 268 7.62 -10.32 0.24
CA LEU A 268 8.27 -9.20 0.91
C LEU A 268 9.36 -9.71 1.85
N SER A 269 10.46 -8.95 1.97
CA SER A 269 11.49 -9.29 2.94
C SER A 269 11.02 -8.95 4.35
N GLU A 270 11.48 -9.70 5.35
CA GLU A 270 11.16 -9.46 6.76
C GLU A 270 11.50 -8.03 7.20
N ASN A 271 12.63 -7.49 6.72
CA ASN A 271 13.03 -6.09 6.95
C ASN A 271 12.07 -5.06 6.36
N PHE A 272 11.32 -5.42 5.33
CA PHE A 272 10.36 -4.53 4.69
C PHE A 272 8.99 -4.65 5.36
N ILE A 273 8.61 -5.88 5.75
CA ILE A 273 7.44 -6.18 6.58
C ILE A 273 7.52 -5.43 7.92
N SER A 274 8.67 -5.49 8.61
CA SER A 274 8.87 -4.81 9.89
C SER A 274 8.75 -3.28 9.79
N LYS A 275 9.18 -2.69 8.66
CA LYS A 275 9.01 -1.26 8.35
C LYS A 275 7.55 -0.88 8.06
N ILE A 276 6.79 -1.77 7.43
CA ILE A 276 5.36 -1.59 7.17
C ILE A 276 4.56 -1.67 8.48
N GLU A 277 4.93 -2.60 9.36
CA GLU A 277 4.12 -2.96 10.52
C GLU A 277 4.33 -2.03 11.73
N GLY A 278 5.52 -1.43 11.93
CA GLY A 278 5.75 -0.49 13.02
C GLY A 278 5.43 -1.06 14.42
N SER A 279 5.39 -0.23 15.47
CA SER A 279 5.22 -0.70 16.87
C SER A 279 3.95 -1.56 17.08
N SER A 280 4.03 -2.49 18.03
CA SER A 280 3.10 -3.60 18.34
C SER A 280 1.60 -3.29 18.54
N SER A 281 1.14 -2.04 18.45
CA SER A 281 -0.28 -1.68 18.52
C SER A 281 -0.72 -0.90 17.28
N ILE A 282 -1.62 -1.49 16.49
CA ILE A 282 -2.29 -0.83 15.35
C ILE A 282 -3.32 0.22 15.76
N TRP A 283 -3.69 0.24 17.05
CA TRP A 283 -4.73 1.11 17.60
C TRP A 283 -4.15 2.42 18.11
N THR A 284 -4.81 3.52 17.75
CA THR A 284 -4.68 4.85 18.34
C THR A 284 -5.99 5.17 19.05
N LYS A 285 -5.96 5.75 20.26
CA LYS A 285 -7.20 6.16 20.95
C LYS A 285 -7.74 7.44 20.30
N GLY A 286 -9.04 7.51 20.03
CA GLY A 286 -9.70 8.73 19.56
C GLY A 286 -10.12 9.61 20.73
N GLY A 287 -9.43 10.74 20.95
CA GLY A 287 -9.85 11.81 21.85
C GLY A 287 -9.01 11.97 23.13
N PHE A 288 -8.23 13.06 23.16
CA PHE A 288 -7.47 13.74 24.23
C PHE A 288 -6.55 12.92 25.17
N SER A 289 -5.27 13.28 25.12
CA SER A 289 -4.22 12.80 26.02
C SER A 289 -4.43 13.29 27.45
N LYS A 290 -4.81 12.39 28.36
CA LYS A 290 -4.47 12.58 29.79
C LYS A 290 -3.02 12.14 29.99
N ARG A 291 -2.12 13.13 30.06
CA ARG A 291 -0.71 12.94 30.42
C ARG A 291 -0.57 12.49 31.88
N GLY A 292 -0.63 11.18 32.09
CA GLY A 292 0.22 10.39 32.98
C GLY A 292 0.22 10.69 34.48
N ASP A 293 -0.43 9.79 35.23
CA ASP A 293 0.05 9.35 36.54
C ASP A 293 1.13 8.27 36.34
N SER A 294 2.37 8.60 36.72
CA SER A 294 3.34 7.62 37.22
C SER A 294 4.26 8.30 38.22
N ASP A 295 4.08 7.93 39.48
CA ASP A 295 5.08 7.76 40.53
C ASP A 295 6.55 8.07 40.15
N THR A 296 7.16 9.07 40.84
CA THR A 296 8.59 9.43 40.87
C THR A 296 9.23 9.73 39.51
N PHE A 297 9.55 11.01 39.24
CA PHE A 297 10.25 11.39 38.03
C PHE A 297 11.69 10.82 38.02
N GLN A 298 11.97 9.92 37.08
CA GLN A 298 13.31 9.41 36.79
C GLN A 298 13.71 9.84 35.37
N ILE A 299 14.85 10.52 35.26
CA ILE A 299 15.38 11.09 34.02
C ILE A 299 16.60 10.25 33.59
N THR A 300 16.37 9.12 32.95
CA THR A 300 17.37 8.17 32.42
C THR A 300 18.02 8.59 31.09
N GLU A 301 19.10 7.90 30.70
CA GLU A 301 19.74 8.02 29.38
C GLU A 301 18.74 7.67 28.27
N GLY A 302 18.76 8.38 27.14
CA GLY A 302 17.76 8.15 26.11
C GLY A 302 16.40 8.80 26.39
N ASN A 303 16.25 9.61 27.44
CA ASN A 303 15.20 10.63 27.51
C ASN A 303 15.40 11.80 26.51
N ARG A 304 16.39 11.69 25.60
CA ARG A 304 16.61 12.62 24.48
C ARG A 304 15.53 12.55 23.40
N VAL A 305 14.67 11.53 23.31
CA VAL A 305 13.73 11.40 22.18
C VAL A 305 12.35 10.90 22.62
N GLY A 306 11.34 11.75 22.41
CA GLY A 306 9.92 11.41 22.52
C GLY A 306 9.16 12.25 23.55
N GLY A 307 9.04 13.55 23.30
CA GLY A 307 8.43 14.48 24.25
C GLY A 307 6.94 14.23 24.51
N GLU A 308 6.62 13.74 25.71
CA GLU A 308 5.60 14.34 26.59
C GLU A 308 6.12 14.50 28.04
N LYS A 309 7.46 14.58 28.11
CA LYS A 309 8.33 15.46 28.91
C LYS A 309 8.25 15.34 30.43
N THR A 310 8.86 14.28 30.94
CA THR A 310 9.33 14.14 32.33
C THR A 310 10.08 15.40 32.78
N ILE A 311 10.99 15.96 31.96
CA ILE A 311 11.67 17.22 32.29
C ILE A 311 10.67 18.39 32.39
N PHE A 312 9.72 18.61 31.47
CA PHE A 312 8.73 19.70 31.63
C PHE A 312 7.71 19.45 32.73
N LYS A 313 7.35 18.19 33.01
CA LYS A 313 6.49 17.84 34.15
C LYS A 313 7.22 18.12 35.46
N VAL A 314 8.53 17.83 35.50
CA VAL A 314 9.44 18.23 36.56
C VAL A 314 9.52 19.77 36.63
N LEU A 315 9.73 20.49 35.52
CA LEU A 315 9.80 21.95 35.48
C LEU A 315 8.47 22.60 35.92
N ASN A 316 7.32 22.15 35.41
CA ASN A 316 6.00 22.66 35.80
C ASN A 316 5.64 22.26 37.24
N TYR A 317 6.08 21.10 37.72
CA TYR A 317 6.00 20.74 39.13
C TYR A 317 6.84 21.73 39.96
N CYS A 318 8.09 22.00 39.59
CA CYS A 318 8.94 22.98 40.25
C CYS A 318 8.33 24.39 40.23
N ILE A 319 7.79 24.84 39.09
CA ILE A 319 7.09 26.14 38.94
C ILE A 319 5.82 26.17 39.80
N SER A 320 5.04 25.10 39.85
CA SER A 320 3.87 24.99 40.74
C SER A 320 4.23 25.01 42.23
N LYS A 321 5.48 24.69 42.57
CA LYS A 321 6.07 24.79 43.91
C LYS A 321 6.81 26.10 44.14
N GLY A 322 6.76 27.04 43.19
CA GLY A 322 7.34 28.37 43.29
C GLY A 322 8.87 28.42 43.19
N MET A 323 9.51 27.37 42.65
CA MET A 323 10.97 27.29 42.56
C MET A 323 11.53 28.22 41.48
N ASP A 324 12.68 28.83 41.75
CA ASP A 324 13.44 29.59 40.75
C ASP A 324 14.26 28.67 39.83
N TYR A 325 14.99 29.26 38.87
CA TYR A 325 15.73 28.48 37.87
C TYR A 325 16.84 27.62 38.48
N GLU A 326 17.60 28.14 39.45
CA GLU A 326 18.73 27.39 40.04
C GLU A 326 18.21 26.25 40.91
N GLN A 327 17.14 26.48 41.68
CA GLN A 327 16.45 25.44 42.45
C GLN A 327 15.86 24.35 41.54
N THR A 328 15.27 24.77 40.41
CA THR A 328 14.70 23.84 39.42
C THR A 328 15.78 23.01 38.74
N LYS A 329 16.95 23.61 38.46
CA LYS A 329 18.11 22.94 37.90
C LYS A 329 18.64 21.87 38.86
N GLU A 330 18.83 22.19 40.14
CA GLU A 330 19.21 21.21 41.16
C GLU A 330 18.21 20.04 41.27
N PHE A 331 16.90 20.34 41.22
CA PHE A 331 15.86 19.31 41.27
C PHE A 331 15.87 18.40 40.03
N CYS A 332 16.03 18.96 38.83
CA CYS A 332 16.21 18.18 37.61
C CYS A 332 17.44 17.26 37.68
N LEU A 333 18.57 17.74 38.23
CA LEU A 333 19.77 16.93 38.44
C LEU A 333 19.53 15.80 39.45
N SER A 334 18.75 16.04 40.51
CA SER A 334 18.36 15.01 41.48
C SER A 334 17.48 13.91 40.89
N CYS A 335 16.71 14.21 39.83
CA CYS A 335 15.92 13.23 39.10
C CYS A 335 16.76 12.44 38.06
N ASN A 336 18.06 12.69 37.94
CA ASN A 336 18.91 12.03 36.95
C ASN A 336 19.10 10.53 37.23
N SER A 337 18.82 9.70 36.24
CA SER A 337 18.96 8.23 36.27
C SER A 337 19.69 7.74 35.01
N GLY A 338 20.59 8.57 34.46
CA GLY A 338 21.45 8.26 33.31
C GLY A 338 21.41 9.26 32.16
N SER A 339 20.71 10.40 32.25
CA SER A 339 20.55 11.35 31.13
C SER A 339 21.87 12.00 30.69
N LYS A 340 22.25 11.84 29.42
CA LYS A 340 23.43 12.49 28.83
C LYS A 340 23.44 14.01 28.97
N ASP A 341 22.28 14.67 28.86
CA ASP A 341 22.20 16.14 28.90
C ASP A 341 22.31 16.70 30.32
N LEU A 342 21.69 16.03 31.31
CA LEU A 342 21.83 16.40 32.72
C LEU A 342 23.22 16.08 33.25
N THR A 343 23.81 14.99 32.75
CA THR A 343 25.22 14.66 32.97
C THR A 343 26.14 15.70 32.31
N ALA A 344 25.86 16.14 31.08
CA ALA A 344 26.62 17.19 30.40
C ALA A 344 26.50 18.58 31.06
N ILE A 345 25.34 18.92 31.64
CA ILE A 345 25.15 20.14 32.45
C ILE A 345 25.93 20.06 33.76
N ALA A 346 26.00 18.87 34.38
CA ALA A 346 26.82 18.64 35.56
C ALA A 346 28.33 18.77 35.26
N GLU A 347 28.75 18.40 34.04
CA GLU A 347 30.15 18.44 33.59
C GLU A 347 30.58 19.79 32.98
N ASN A 348 29.69 20.53 32.31
CA ASN A 348 29.94 21.87 31.78
C ASN A 348 28.76 22.83 32.09
N PRO A 349 28.80 23.52 33.24
CA PRO A 349 27.66 24.30 33.74
C PRO A 349 27.29 25.54 32.92
N ASN A 350 28.14 25.94 31.97
CA ASN A 350 27.90 27.10 31.08
C ASN A 350 27.84 26.68 29.61
N GLY A 351 27.72 25.37 29.38
CA GLY A 351 27.63 24.75 28.07
C GLY A 351 26.34 25.08 27.34
N LYS A 352 26.25 24.61 26.10
CA LYS A 352 25.08 24.83 25.24
C LYS A 352 23.81 24.25 25.89
N GLU A 353 23.93 23.12 26.55
CA GLU A 353 22.85 22.34 27.17
C GLU A 353 22.22 23.05 28.38
N GLU A 354 23.01 23.81 29.16
CA GLU A 354 22.50 24.61 30.28
C GLU A 354 21.69 25.82 29.79
N LYS A 355 22.18 26.51 28.75
CA LYS A 355 21.46 27.63 28.12
C LYS A 355 20.12 27.17 27.53
N GLU A 356 20.10 25.94 27.00
CA GLU A 356 18.87 25.31 26.51
C GLU A 356 17.90 25.00 27.66
N LEU A 357 18.35 24.46 28.81
CA LEU A 357 17.50 24.23 29.99
C LEU A 357 16.93 25.54 30.59
N LYS A 358 17.72 26.62 30.58
CA LYS A 358 17.30 27.95 31.04
C LYS A 358 16.23 28.57 30.16
N THR A 359 16.44 28.52 28.86
CA THR A 359 15.45 28.94 27.85
C THR A 359 14.15 28.15 28.03
N LEU A 360 14.26 26.87 28.38
CA LEU A 360 13.14 25.96 28.64
C LEU A 360 12.36 26.28 29.92
N PHE A 361 13.04 26.63 31.01
CA PHE A 361 12.39 27.01 32.27
C PHE A 361 11.62 28.33 32.16
N GLU A 362 12.23 29.35 31.57
CA GLU A 362 11.56 30.65 31.37
C GLU A 362 10.34 30.52 30.44
N TYR A 363 10.47 29.68 29.41
CA TYR A 363 9.34 29.35 28.57
C TYR A 363 8.19 28.69 29.36
N CYS A 364 8.46 27.75 30.27
CA CYS A 364 7.43 27.13 31.10
C CYS A 364 6.80 28.09 32.12
N LYS A 365 7.59 28.99 32.70
CA LYS A 365 7.16 29.96 33.70
C LYS A 365 6.18 31.00 33.14
N ILE A 366 6.44 31.51 31.93
CA ILE A 366 5.55 32.44 31.22
C ILE A 366 4.21 31.78 30.89
N ASN A 367 4.21 30.47 30.65
CA ASN A 367 3.06 29.74 30.11
C ASN A 367 2.43 28.76 31.14
N PHE A 368 2.66 28.96 32.43
CA PHE A 368 2.23 28.03 33.48
C PHE A 368 0.72 28.10 33.78
N LYS A 369 0.06 26.95 33.95
CA LYS A 369 -1.31 26.83 34.49
C LYS A 369 -1.35 25.79 35.61
N SER A 370 -2.07 26.09 36.69
CA SER A 370 -2.13 25.28 37.92
C SER A 370 -2.67 23.86 37.72
N GLU A 371 -3.51 23.66 36.70
CA GLU A 371 -4.06 22.37 36.27
C GLU A 371 -3.02 21.37 35.72
N TYR A 372 -1.79 21.79 35.45
CA TYR A 372 -0.70 20.95 34.94
C TYR A 372 0.29 20.46 36.02
N ALA A 373 0.03 20.70 37.29
CA ALA A 373 0.88 20.28 38.42
C ALA A 373 0.36 18.99 39.09
N PRO A 374 1.13 17.89 39.13
CA PRO A 374 0.66 16.64 39.74
C PRO A 374 0.56 16.70 41.27
N MET A 375 -0.51 16.11 41.85
CA MET A 375 -0.66 15.83 43.30
C MET A 375 -0.18 14.39 43.59
N GLY A 376 0.62 14.18 44.64
CA GLY A 376 1.42 12.95 44.85
C GLY A 376 0.68 11.61 45.04
N GLN A 377 1.47 10.52 44.93
CA GLN A 377 1.16 9.09 44.72
C GLN A 377 0.06 8.44 45.58
N SER A 378 -0.76 7.60 44.93
CA SER A 378 -1.41 6.44 45.56
C SER A 378 -1.33 5.19 44.67
N LYS A 379 -0.42 4.26 45.00
CA LYS A 379 -0.50 2.85 44.59
C LYS A 379 -1.54 2.12 45.44
N LYS A 380 -2.76 1.91 44.91
CA LYS A 380 -3.64 0.72 45.14
C LYS A 380 -5.04 0.88 44.51
N GLU A 381 -5.17 1.21 43.22
CA GLU A 381 -6.46 1.03 42.51
C GLU A 381 -6.32 0.31 41.16
N ALA A 382 -5.21 -0.39 40.91
CA ALA A 382 -5.00 -1.12 39.67
C ALA A 382 -5.94 -2.34 39.43
N ASN A 383 -6.98 -2.55 40.25
CA ASN A 383 -7.88 -3.71 40.18
C ASN A 383 -9.38 -3.37 40.37
N SER A 384 -9.83 -2.14 40.17
CA SER A 384 -11.28 -1.88 40.10
C SER A 384 -11.82 -2.30 38.71
N PHE A 385 -12.84 -3.16 38.69
CA PHE A 385 -13.56 -3.48 37.45
C PHE A 385 -14.46 -2.30 37.09
N HIS A 386 -14.27 -1.73 35.90
CA HIS A 386 -15.13 -0.69 35.37
C HIS A 386 -16.45 -1.31 34.90
N SER A 387 -17.54 -1.05 35.62
CA SER A 387 -18.87 -1.49 35.22
C SER A 387 -19.36 -0.71 34.00
N ASN A 388 -19.90 -1.42 33.02
CA ASN A 388 -20.34 -0.87 31.75
C ASN A 388 -21.87 -0.70 31.66
N LEU A 389 -22.59 -0.93 32.77
CA LEU A 389 -24.06 -0.86 32.79
C LEU A 389 -24.62 0.51 32.41
N GLN A 390 -23.88 1.58 32.69
CA GLN A 390 -24.26 2.95 32.36
C GLN A 390 -24.27 3.24 30.85
N TYR A 391 -23.71 2.35 30.03
CA TYR A 391 -23.65 2.48 28.57
C TYR A 391 -24.70 1.59 27.88
N LEU A 392 -25.80 1.29 28.54
CA LEU A 392 -26.89 0.51 27.96
C LEU A 392 -28.02 1.43 27.51
N THR A 393 -28.46 1.27 26.27
CA THR A 393 -29.65 1.89 25.72
C THR A 393 -30.90 1.08 26.08
N PRO A 394 -32.10 1.68 26.00
CA PRO A 394 -33.35 0.92 26.16
C PRO A 394 -33.48 -0.25 25.17
N ILE A 395 -32.98 -0.10 23.94
CA ILE A 395 -33.00 -1.15 22.92
C ILE A 395 -32.08 -2.32 23.32
N ASP A 396 -30.91 -2.03 23.87
CA ASP A 396 -30.00 -3.07 24.37
C ASP A 396 -30.71 -3.95 25.41
N LEU A 397 -31.46 -3.34 26.33
CA LEU A 397 -32.20 -4.06 27.35
C LEU A 397 -33.29 -4.98 26.77
N GLN A 398 -34.01 -4.54 25.74
CA GLN A 398 -35.03 -5.35 25.06
C GLN A 398 -34.40 -6.57 24.39
N TRP A 399 -33.30 -6.39 23.66
CA TRP A 399 -32.60 -7.48 22.99
C TRP A 399 -31.99 -8.47 23.99
N ILE A 400 -31.42 -7.98 25.09
CA ILE A 400 -30.93 -8.83 26.18
C ILE A 400 -32.09 -9.65 26.78
N GLU A 401 -33.25 -9.05 27.01
CA GLU A 401 -34.42 -9.77 27.51
C GLU A 401 -34.90 -10.85 26.54
N CYS A 402 -34.94 -10.56 25.24
CA CYS A 402 -35.26 -11.55 24.21
C CYS A 402 -34.26 -12.71 24.19
N GLU A 403 -32.96 -12.45 24.34
CA GLU A 403 -31.92 -13.48 24.41
C GLU A 403 -32.06 -14.33 25.68
N LEU A 404 -32.37 -13.70 26.81
CA LEU A 404 -32.61 -14.41 28.06
C LEU A 404 -33.80 -15.37 27.97
N LYS A 405 -34.90 -14.96 27.31
CA LYS A 405 -36.09 -15.80 27.07
C LYS A 405 -35.81 -17.04 26.22
N LYS A 406 -34.77 -17.03 25.37
CA LYS A 406 -34.35 -18.18 24.56
C LYS A 406 -33.55 -19.22 25.33
N THR A 407 -33.13 -18.89 26.55
CA THR A 407 -32.42 -19.84 27.40
C THR A 407 -33.42 -20.88 27.94
N SER A 408 -33.54 -22.01 27.26
CA SER A 408 -34.44 -23.12 27.63
C SER A 408 -33.85 -24.01 28.73
N GLY A 409 -34.60 -24.23 29.81
CA GLY A 409 -34.30 -25.21 30.88
C GLY A 409 -34.45 -24.65 32.29
N TYR A 410 -34.58 -25.52 33.30
CA TYR A 410 -34.55 -25.12 34.72
C TYR A 410 -33.16 -24.59 35.07
N ILE A 411 -33.06 -23.28 35.24
CA ILE A 411 -31.85 -22.59 35.70
C ILE A 411 -32.17 -21.99 37.07
N ARG A 412 -31.32 -22.27 38.06
CA ARG A 412 -31.42 -21.63 39.38
C ARG A 412 -31.45 -20.10 39.22
N ASP A 413 -32.36 -19.40 39.88
CA ASP A 413 -32.59 -17.95 39.72
C ASP A 413 -31.29 -17.13 39.79
N LYS A 414 -30.43 -17.42 40.76
CA LYS A 414 -29.12 -16.75 40.92
C LYS A 414 -28.18 -16.95 39.72
N THR A 415 -28.28 -18.06 39.02
CA THR A 415 -27.52 -18.30 37.78
C THR A 415 -28.08 -17.49 36.63
N TYR A 416 -29.41 -17.37 36.55
CA TYR A 416 -30.10 -16.58 35.55
C TYR A 416 -29.80 -15.08 35.71
N GLU A 417 -29.88 -14.56 36.95
CA GLU A 417 -29.51 -13.18 37.30
C GLU A 417 -28.06 -12.85 36.94
N ASN A 418 -27.12 -13.74 37.30
CA ASN A 418 -25.72 -13.57 36.95
C ASN A 418 -25.50 -13.56 35.43
N PHE A 419 -26.22 -14.40 34.68
CA PHE A 419 -26.11 -14.44 33.23
C PHE A 419 -26.67 -13.16 32.58
N ALA A 420 -27.82 -12.67 33.05
CA ALA A 420 -28.40 -11.39 32.63
C ALA A 420 -27.45 -10.21 32.90
N LEU A 421 -26.82 -10.19 34.07
CA LEU A 421 -25.86 -9.16 34.45
C LEU A 421 -24.61 -9.19 33.55
N VAL A 422 -24.08 -10.38 33.26
CA VAL A 422 -22.93 -10.52 32.34
C VAL A 422 -23.29 -10.04 30.94
N LEU A 423 -24.48 -10.38 30.43
CA LEU A 423 -24.94 -9.91 29.12
C LEU A 423 -24.99 -8.38 29.06
N LYS A 424 -25.57 -7.75 30.09
CA LYS A 424 -25.62 -6.30 30.25
C LYS A 424 -24.21 -5.69 30.25
N GLU A 425 -23.28 -6.25 30.99
CA GLU A 425 -21.88 -5.78 31.02
C GLU A 425 -21.16 -5.94 29.68
N VAL A 426 -21.39 -7.03 28.95
CA VAL A 426 -20.76 -7.29 27.65
C VAL A 426 -21.30 -6.35 26.58
N VAL A 427 -22.62 -6.13 26.53
CA VAL A 427 -23.24 -5.15 25.62
C VAL A 427 -22.84 -3.72 25.99
N GLY A 428 -22.84 -3.38 27.28
CA GLY A 428 -22.35 -2.09 27.75
C GLY A 428 -20.89 -1.85 27.36
N LYS A 429 -20.04 -2.88 27.48
CA LYS A 429 -18.63 -2.79 27.04
C LYS A 429 -18.52 -2.54 25.54
N HIS A 430 -19.37 -3.18 24.72
CA HIS A 430 -19.40 -2.88 23.29
C HIS A 430 -19.68 -1.40 23.04
N ASN A 431 -20.72 -0.88 23.68
CA ASN A 431 -21.12 0.51 23.50
C ASN A 431 -20.05 1.48 23.98
N TYR A 432 -19.38 1.16 25.10
CA TYR A 432 -18.23 1.92 25.58
C TYR A 432 -17.10 1.95 24.54
N ASP A 433 -16.68 0.80 24.00
CA ASP A 433 -15.57 0.73 23.06
C ASP A 433 -15.88 1.41 21.70
N VAL A 434 -17.14 1.39 21.27
CA VAL A 434 -17.57 1.90 19.94
C VAL A 434 -17.93 3.38 19.99
N TYR A 435 -18.63 3.82 21.03
CA TYR A 435 -19.20 5.16 21.10
C TYR A 435 -18.51 6.11 22.09
N VAL A 436 -17.88 5.60 23.16
CA VAL A 436 -17.29 6.44 24.21
C VAL A 436 -15.76 6.49 24.10
N ASN A 437 -15.11 5.33 24.08
CA ASN A 437 -13.65 5.18 23.96
C ASN A 437 -13.30 4.69 22.55
N LYS A 438 -13.75 5.48 21.56
CA LYS A 438 -13.63 5.11 20.15
C LYS A 438 -12.17 4.91 19.77
N ARG A 439 -11.85 3.69 19.35
CA ARG A 439 -10.53 3.37 18.79
C ARG A 439 -10.46 3.84 17.35
N LYS A 440 -9.28 4.26 16.93
CA LYS A 440 -8.92 4.51 15.53
C LYS A 440 -7.76 3.62 15.16
N ILE A 441 -7.68 3.22 13.90
CA ILE A 441 -6.47 2.60 13.38
C ILE A 441 -5.51 3.72 13.01
N GLY A 442 -4.25 3.61 13.43
CA GLY A 442 -3.23 4.60 13.11
C GLY A 442 -3.12 4.82 11.60
N ASP A 443 -2.91 6.07 11.18
CA ASP A 443 -2.79 6.41 9.76
C ASP A 443 -1.63 5.66 9.09
N SER A 444 -0.56 5.39 9.86
CA SER A 444 0.61 4.61 9.46
C SER A 444 0.31 3.14 9.12
N VAL A 445 -0.79 2.57 9.59
CA VAL A 445 -1.15 1.17 9.35
C VAL A 445 -1.69 1.02 7.92
N ARG A 446 -1.03 0.24 7.06
CA ARG A 446 -1.37 0.13 5.62
C ARG A 446 -2.54 -0.84 5.34
N LEU A 447 -3.74 -0.53 5.83
CA LEU A 447 -5.01 -1.22 5.52
C LEU A 447 -5.91 -0.37 4.62
N LYS A 448 -6.80 -1.01 3.83
CA LYS A 448 -7.83 -0.32 3.04
C LYS A 448 -8.71 0.55 3.95
N LYS A 449 -9.13 1.72 3.46
CA LYS A 449 -9.92 2.69 4.24
C LYS A 449 -11.22 2.06 4.78
N GLU A 450 -11.94 1.33 3.93
CA GLU A 450 -13.19 0.68 4.30
C GLU A 450 -12.97 -0.38 5.39
N LEU A 451 -11.83 -1.08 5.34
CA LEU A 451 -11.47 -2.06 6.36
C LEU A 451 -11.11 -1.36 7.68
N LYS A 452 -10.37 -0.24 7.63
CA LYS A 452 -10.08 0.55 8.84
C LYS A 452 -11.35 1.04 9.52
N GLU A 453 -12.31 1.53 8.75
CA GLU A 453 -13.60 2.00 9.26
C GLU A 453 -14.40 0.87 9.91
N LYS A 454 -14.56 -0.28 9.22
CA LYS A 454 -15.22 -1.47 9.78
C LYS A 454 -14.59 -1.97 11.08
N LEU A 455 -13.26 -1.97 11.17
CA LEU A 455 -12.54 -2.41 12.38
C LEU A 455 -12.77 -1.47 13.58
N CYS A 456 -13.16 -0.22 13.34
CA CYS A 456 -13.50 0.77 14.37
C CYS A 456 -14.98 0.70 14.82
N GLU A 457 -15.83 -0.02 14.08
CA GLU A 457 -17.26 -0.21 14.39
C GLU A 457 -17.51 -1.38 15.36
N ALA A 458 -16.48 -2.14 15.74
CA ALA A 458 -16.60 -3.29 16.62
C ALA A 458 -15.78 -3.21 17.91
N ALA A 459 -16.24 -3.99 18.89
CA ALA A 459 -15.60 -4.16 20.18
C ALA A 459 -14.68 -5.40 20.21
N GLN A 460 -13.68 -5.36 21.09
CA GLN A 460 -12.84 -6.51 21.39
C GLN A 460 -13.10 -7.02 22.80
N PHE A 461 -13.16 -8.35 22.94
CA PHE A 461 -13.44 -9.02 24.20
C PHE A 461 -12.28 -9.93 24.61
N PRO A 462 -11.19 -9.37 25.16
CA PRO A 462 -10.07 -10.15 25.66
C PRO A 462 -10.50 -11.03 26.83
N ASP A 463 -9.80 -12.15 27.05
CA ASP A 463 -10.11 -13.06 28.16
C ASP A 463 -10.00 -12.34 29.51
N GLU A 464 -9.04 -11.42 29.63
CA GLU A 464 -8.83 -10.60 30.81
C GLU A 464 -10.10 -9.85 31.26
N PHE A 465 -10.86 -9.28 30.32
CA PHE A 465 -12.11 -8.59 30.65
C PHE A 465 -13.09 -9.52 31.36
N PHE A 466 -13.24 -10.74 30.83
CA PHE A 466 -14.16 -11.73 31.40
C PHE A 466 -13.66 -12.30 32.73
N TYR A 467 -12.35 -12.46 32.92
CA TYR A 467 -11.78 -12.84 34.21
C TYR A 467 -12.02 -11.74 35.27
N ARG A 468 -11.86 -10.47 34.91
CA ARG A 468 -12.15 -9.34 35.81
C ARG A 468 -13.64 -9.24 36.15
N LEU A 469 -14.52 -9.38 35.15
CA LEU A 469 -15.98 -9.42 35.35
C LEU A 469 -16.38 -10.57 36.28
N LYS A 470 -15.83 -11.77 36.04
CA LYS A 470 -16.05 -12.94 36.89
C LYS A 470 -15.63 -12.69 38.33
N ALA A 471 -14.46 -12.09 38.55
CA ALA A 471 -13.96 -11.78 39.88
C ALA A 471 -14.83 -10.73 40.59
N HIS A 472 -15.19 -9.65 39.89
CA HIS A 472 -15.99 -8.55 40.44
C HIS A 472 -17.37 -9.02 40.91
N TYR A 473 -18.08 -9.78 40.08
CA TYR A 473 -19.42 -10.31 40.40
C TYR A 473 -19.40 -11.67 41.10
N LYS A 474 -18.22 -12.19 41.48
CA LYS A 474 -18.04 -13.49 42.16
C LYS A 474 -18.72 -14.65 41.43
N ILE A 475 -18.64 -14.65 40.10
CA ILE A 475 -19.28 -15.64 39.23
C ILE A 475 -18.50 -16.96 39.30
N LYS A 476 -19.20 -18.10 39.37
CA LYS A 476 -18.56 -19.42 39.49
C LYS A 476 -18.31 -20.13 38.15
N PHE A 477 -18.88 -19.66 37.04
CA PHE A 477 -18.80 -20.30 35.73
C PHE A 477 -17.43 -20.23 35.06
N SER A 478 -17.20 -21.10 34.08
CA SER A 478 -16.00 -21.10 33.25
C SER A 478 -16.01 -19.90 32.28
N VAL A 479 -14.94 -19.09 32.29
CA VAL A 479 -14.78 -17.93 31.40
C VAL A 479 -14.91 -18.31 29.93
N LYS A 480 -14.25 -19.41 29.54
CA LYS A 480 -14.30 -19.92 28.16
C LYS A 480 -15.72 -20.25 27.71
N GLU A 481 -16.50 -20.88 28.59
CA GLU A 481 -17.83 -21.38 28.26
C GLU A 481 -18.84 -20.26 28.09
N PHE A 482 -18.90 -19.32 29.04
CA PHE A 482 -19.85 -18.21 28.91
C PHE A 482 -19.41 -17.18 27.87
N LYS A 483 -18.10 -16.95 27.67
CA LYS A 483 -17.60 -16.14 26.54
C LYS A 483 -18.08 -16.72 25.22
N ASN A 484 -17.96 -18.03 25.02
CA ASN A 484 -18.44 -18.69 23.82
C ASN A 484 -19.97 -18.61 23.68
N ARG A 485 -20.69 -18.78 24.79
CA ARG A 485 -22.16 -18.66 24.80
C ARG A 485 -22.62 -17.26 24.40
N ILE A 486 -22.00 -16.22 24.94
CA ILE A 486 -22.39 -14.84 24.65
C ILE A 486 -21.94 -14.42 23.24
N LEU A 487 -20.67 -14.62 22.89
CA LEU A 487 -20.12 -14.05 21.65
C LEU A 487 -20.40 -14.88 20.39
N ASN A 488 -20.63 -16.20 20.52
CA ASN A 488 -20.81 -17.08 19.36
C ASN A 488 -22.15 -17.83 19.33
N ARG A 489 -22.91 -17.91 20.44
CA ARG A 489 -24.21 -18.61 20.49
C ARG A 489 -25.41 -17.70 20.73
N SER A 490 -25.20 -16.47 21.20
CA SER A 490 -26.30 -15.50 21.30
C SER A 490 -26.61 -14.88 19.96
N VAL A 491 -27.83 -14.35 19.80
CA VAL A 491 -28.13 -13.54 18.60
C VAL A 491 -27.66 -12.09 18.72
N LEU A 492 -27.07 -11.69 19.86
CA LEU A 492 -26.72 -10.29 20.13
C LEU A 492 -25.46 -9.84 19.38
N PHE A 493 -24.51 -10.74 19.16
CA PHE A 493 -23.22 -10.43 18.56
C PHE A 493 -23.01 -11.21 17.27
N THR A 494 -22.44 -10.54 16.28
CA THR A 494 -21.88 -11.18 15.10
C THR A 494 -20.41 -10.78 14.95
N PRO A 495 -19.52 -11.71 14.56
CA PRO A 495 -18.19 -11.31 14.14
C PRO A 495 -18.25 -10.38 12.93
N ILE A 496 -17.33 -9.43 12.86
CA ILE A 496 -17.14 -8.65 11.63
C ILE A 496 -16.45 -9.53 10.58
N ASP A 497 -17.01 -9.52 9.38
CA ASP A 497 -16.30 -10.00 8.19
C ASP A 497 -15.30 -8.92 7.75
N ASN A 498 -14.05 -9.16 8.11
CA ASN A 498 -12.90 -8.32 7.78
C ASN A 498 -12.19 -8.78 6.49
N GLY A 499 -12.81 -9.67 5.70
CA GLY A 499 -12.21 -10.24 4.49
C GLY A 499 -11.17 -11.34 4.75
N ILE A 500 -11.02 -11.78 6.01
CA ILE A 500 -10.07 -12.80 6.45
C ILE A 500 -10.84 -13.92 7.17
N LYS A 501 -10.53 -15.17 6.82
CA LYS A 501 -11.19 -16.37 7.37
C LYS A 501 -11.13 -16.38 8.91
N GLY A 502 -12.30 -16.32 9.56
CA GLY A 502 -12.44 -16.47 11.01
C GLY A 502 -12.56 -15.18 11.84
N GLY A 503 -12.51 -13.98 11.22
CA GLY A 503 -12.74 -12.70 11.90
C GLY A 503 -11.58 -12.21 12.80
N PHE A 504 -10.40 -12.81 12.65
CA PHE A 504 -9.15 -12.33 13.24
C PHE A 504 -8.40 -11.50 12.19
N LEU A 505 -7.82 -10.36 12.57
CA LEU A 505 -6.77 -9.77 11.75
C LEU A 505 -5.53 -10.65 11.99
N ASN A 506 -5.23 -11.51 11.02
CA ASN A 506 -4.11 -12.45 11.09
C ASN A 506 -3.07 -12.04 10.04
N LEU A 507 -2.35 -10.97 10.34
CA LEU A 507 -1.18 -10.56 9.58
C LEU A 507 0.07 -11.21 10.19
N PRO A 508 1.19 -11.33 9.45
CA PRO A 508 2.38 -12.08 9.90
C PRO A 508 2.87 -11.74 11.32
N SER A 509 2.83 -10.46 11.73
CA SER A 509 3.17 -10.05 13.10
C SER A 509 2.00 -9.43 13.90
N ILE A 510 0.91 -9.04 13.25
CA ILE A 510 -0.26 -8.43 13.91
C ILE A 510 -1.32 -9.49 14.11
N ARG A 511 -1.43 -9.98 15.34
CA ARG A 511 -2.54 -10.82 15.79
C ARG A 511 -3.55 -9.95 16.53
N SER A 512 -4.70 -9.67 15.93
CA SER A 512 -5.79 -9.01 16.65
C SER A 512 -6.74 -10.02 17.29
N CYS A 513 -7.33 -9.67 18.44
CA CYS A 513 -8.50 -10.38 18.93
C CYS A 513 -9.64 -10.27 17.91
N LYS A 514 -10.42 -11.35 17.79
CA LYS A 514 -11.68 -11.37 17.05
C LYS A 514 -12.59 -10.24 17.52
N GLN A 515 -13.17 -9.53 16.56
CA GLN A 515 -14.00 -8.37 16.81
C GLN A 515 -15.47 -8.69 16.59
N TYR A 516 -16.34 -8.09 17.39
CA TYR A 516 -17.78 -8.35 17.37
C TYR A 516 -18.54 -7.02 17.33
N ARG A 517 -19.59 -6.99 16.52
CA ARG A 517 -20.59 -5.92 16.49
C ARG A 517 -21.93 -6.43 16.99
N LEU A 518 -22.80 -5.52 17.43
CA LEU A 518 -24.20 -5.86 17.68
C LEU A 518 -24.90 -6.22 16.37
N THR A 519 -25.87 -7.13 16.45
CA THR A 519 -26.71 -7.55 15.31
C THR A 519 -27.90 -6.63 15.06
N TYR A 520 -28.10 -5.66 15.94
CA TYR A 520 -29.18 -4.69 15.91
C TYR A 520 -28.64 -3.27 16.01
N GLU A 521 -29.40 -2.31 15.51
CA GLU A 521 -29.13 -0.89 15.70
C GLU A 521 -29.54 -0.48 17.12
N ASN A 522 -28.58 -0.01 17.92
CA ASN A 522 -28.82 0.34 19.32
C ASN A 522 -29.23 1.81 19.52
N LEU A 523 -29.32 2.60 18.43
CA LEU A 523 -29.73 4.02 18.43
C LEU A 523 -29.00 4.89 19.47
N TRP A 524 -27.72 4.60 19.73
CA TRP A 524 -26.91 5.29 20.75
C TRP A 524 -27.01 6.82 20.71
N ARG A 525 -26.89 7.41 19.51
CA ARG A 525 -26.93 8.86 19.32
C ARG A 525 -28.27 9.47 19.67
N GLU A 526 -29.36 8.75 19.47
CA GLU A 526 -30.72 9.23 19.76
C GLU A 526 -30.99 9.25 21.26
N TYR A 527 -30.45 8.27 22.00
CA TYR A 527 -30.65 8.16 23.44
C TYR A 527 -29.67 8.99 24.28
N PHE A 528 -28.42 9.13 23.82
CA PHE A 528 -27.36 9.76 24.62
C PHE A 528 -26.74 11.01 23.98
N GLY A 529 -26.99 11.29 22.69
CA GLY A 529 -26.41 12.43 21.98
C GLY A 529 -24.89 12.53 22.20
N ASP A 530 -24.41 13.75 22.48
CA ASP A 530 -23.00 14.04 22.78
C ASP A 530 -22.67 13.96 24.29
N GLN A 531 -23.58 13.44 25.12
CA GLN A 531 -23.49 13.52 26.59
C GLN A 531 -22.19 12.91 27.14
N PHE A 532 -21.68 11.86 26.47
CA PHE A 532 -20.44 11.19 26.84
C PHE A 532 -19.22 11.70 26.06
N GLU A 533 -19.42 12.40 24.94
CA GLU A 533 -18.35 13.02 24.18
C GLU A 533 -17.85 14.31 24.87
N LYS A 534 -18.72 15.02 25.61
CA LYS A 534 -18.38 16.28 26.32
C LYS A 534 -17.87 16.12 27.76
N LYS A 535 -18.10 14.98 28.42
CA LYS A 535 -17.79 14.77 29.85
C LYS A 535 -16.32 14.46 30.17
N ILE A 536 -15.46 14.35 29.15
CA ILE A 536 -14.04 13.99 29.29
C ILE A 536 -13.13 15.16 28.87
N SER A 537 -13.61 16.40 29.03
CA SER A 537 -12.81 17.63 28.88
C SER A 537 -12.01 17.93 30.14
#